data_AF-A0A9P0KMW8-F1
#
_entry.id   AF-A0A9P0KMW8-F1
#
_cell.length_a   1.000
_cell.length_b   1.000
_cell.length_c   1.000
_cell.angle_alpha   90.00
_cell.angle_beta   90.00
_cell.angle_gamma   90.00
#
_symmetry.space_group_name_H-M   'P 1'
#
loop_
_entity.id
_entity.type
_entity.pdbx_description
1 polymer ?
#
loop_
_entity_poly.entity_id
_entity_poly.type
_entity_poly.pdbx_seq_one_letter_code
_entity_poly.pdbx_strand_id
1 'polypeptide(L)'
;MTLASRTFCSRFVLTTYIVYFMVGVTAHLSALLSLNKAHKGPSFEGNATCYDFLPYFFLIPFDSESTRGCKNALIFMDLGLGVLGSYVASCDTLFCILLVSMKTNLKILSEATRSIRNRTLVKMGLPVDFKVLRDEDFPQYEQALYSELKKCNLHLATLIRINEDIERIFSLVILLQTVTLVFMMASNIFIASLLSFSDPEMYSLIENCLAALIQLSMSCYFGSSITEAKKSI
;
A
#
# COMPACT_ATOMS: atom_id res chain seq x y z
N MET A 1 8.34 11.25 -14.33
CA MET A 1 8.06 11.28 -12.88
C MET A 1 8.86 12.41 -12.26
N THR A 2 8.21 13.39 -11.63
CA THR A 2 8.93 14.51 -10.99
C THR A 2 9.71 14.01 -9.79
N LEU A 3 10.84 14.66 -9.47
CA LEU A 3 11.66 14.33 -8.29
C LEU A 3 10.82 14.29 -7.01
N ALA A 4 9.89 15.25 -6.87
CA ALA A 4 8.95 15.32 -5.75
C ALA A 4 8.06 14.07 -5.61
N SER A 5 7.53 13.54 -6.73
CA SER A 5 6.68 12.34 -6.70
C SER A 5 7.47 11.10 -6.28
N ARG A 6 8.75 11.01 -6.67
CA ARG A 6 9.63 9.90 -6.27
C ARG A 6 9.96 9.97 -4.79
N THR A 7 10.33 11.15 -4.30
CA THR A 7 10.62 11.36 -2.87
C THR A 7 9.39 11.09 -2.01
N PHE A 8 8.19 11.51 -2.45
CA PHE A 8 6.95 11.22 -1.75
C PHE A 8 6.68 9.72 -1.68
N CYS A 9 6.68 9.00 -2.80
CA CYS A 9 6.42 7.56 -2.81
C CYS A 9 7.45 6.79 -1.97
N SER A 10 8.73 7.14 -2.07
CA SER A 10 9.79 6.48 -1.29
C SER A 10 9.63 6.71 0.22
N ARG A 11 9.37 7.95 0.65
CA ARG A 11 9.11 8.25 2.06
C ARG A 11 7.87 7.54 2.56
N PHE A 12 6.82 7.52 1.75
CA PHE A 12 5.56 6.91 2.11
C PHE A 12 5.69 5.39 2.29
N VAL A 13 6.31 4.70 1.33
CA VAL A 13 6.59 3.26 1.44
C VAL A 13 7.46 2.95 2.66
N LEU A 14 8.51 3.76 2.90
CA LEU A 14 9.35 3.59 4.09
C LEU A 14 8.56 3.76 5.38
N THR A 15 7.71 4.79 5.48
CA THR A 15 6.84 5.01 6.64
C THR A 15 5.90 3.83 6.85
N THR A 16 5.26 3.31 5.80
CA THR A 16 4.38 2.14 5.87
C THR A 16 5.13 0.91 6.40
N TYR A 17 6.32 0.62 5.87
CA TYR A 17 7.17 -0.48 6.37
C TYR A 17 7.53 -0.32 7.84
N ILE A 18 7.91 0.90 8.27
CA ILE A 18 8.22 1.18 9.66
C ILE A 18 7.00 0.94 10.54
N VAL A 19 5.82 1.43 10.16
CA VAL A 19 4.58 1.25 10.93
C VAL A 19 4.24 -0.23 11.09
N TYR A 20 4.33 -1.04 10.03
CA TYR A 20 4.10 -2.48 10.13
C TYR A 20 5.07 -3.18 11.07
N PHE A 21 6.35 -2.81 11.00
CA PHE A 21 7.36 -3.44 11.85
C PHE A 21 7.21 -3.03 13.32
N MET A 22 6.87 -1.77 13.57
CA MET A 22 6.67 -1.24 14.93
C MET A 22 5.56 -1.99 15.65
N VAL A 23 4.43 -2.28 14.99
CA VAL A 23 3.32 -3.06 15.55
C VAL A 23 3.78 -4.43 16.10
N GLY A 24 4.63 -5.14 15.34
CA GLY A 24 5.15 -6.43 15.79
C GLY A 24 6.13 -6.28 16.96
N VAL A 25 7.03 -5.32 16.88
CA VAL A 25 8.01 -5.04 17.93
C VAL A 25 7.33 -4.64 19.25
N THR A 26 6.33 -3.77 19.20
CA THR A 26 5.62 -3.32 20.41
C THR A 26 4.79 -4.45 21.02
N ALA A 27 4.10 -5.25 20.23
CA ALA A 27 3.40 -6.43 20.72
C ALA A 27 4.34 -7.42 21.42
N HIS A 28 5.50 -7.69 20.82
CA HIS A 28 6.52 -8.56 21.41
C HIS A 28 7.07 -8.00 22.73
N LEU A 29 7.43 -6.71 22.75
CA LEU A 29 7.95 -6.06 23.95
C LEU A 29 6.90 -6.05 25.08
N SER A 30 5.63 -5.77 24.76
CA SER A 30 4.54 -5.85 25.74
C SER A 30 4.38 -7.26 26.31
N ALA A 31 4.40 -8.29 25.46
CA ALA A 31 4.32 -9.69 25.90
C ALA A 31 5.51 -10.08 26.79
N LEU A 32 6.75 -9.70 26.41
CA LEU A 32 7.94 -9.95 27.22
C LEU A 32 7.91 -9.21 28.56
N LEU A 33 7.42 -7.97 28.60
CA LEU A 33 7.29 -7.20 29.84
C LEU A 33 6.29 -7.87 30.77
N SER A 34 5.12 -8.28 30.26
CA SER A 34 4.11 -9.02 31.03
C SER A 34 4.67 -10.34 31.57
N LEU A 35 5.38 -11.12 30.74
CA LEU A 35 6.01 -12.38 31.13
C LEU A 35 7.05 -12.19 32.24
N ASN A 36 7.99 -11.25 32.07
CA ASN A 36 9.06 -11.03 33.04
C ASN A 36 8.55 -10.38 34.34
N LYS A 37 7.43 -9.66 34.30
CA LYS A 37 6.78 -9.09 35.49
C LYS A 37 6.06 -10.19 36.30
N ALA A 38 5.41 -11.13 35.61
CA ALA A 38 4.69 -12.22 36.26
C ALA A 38 5.64 -13.31 36.80
N HIS A 39 6.71 -13.63 36.07
CA HIS A 39 7.60 -14.75 36.42
C HIS A 39 9.09 -14.38 36.27
N LYS A 40 9.84 -14.48 37.38
CA LYS A 40 11.30 -14.30 37.41
C LYS A 40 12.08 -15.63 37.46
N GLY A 41 11.40 -16.74 37.75
CA GLY A 41 11.98 -18.07 37.83
C GLY A 41 12.18 -18.74 36.46
N PRO A 42 12.80 -19.94 36.42
CA PRO A 42 13.00 -20.71 35.19
C PRO A 42 11.73 -21.40 34.67
N SER A 43 10.73 -21.58 35.54
CA SER A 43 9.47 -22.28 35.26
C SER A 43 8.27 -21.43 35.69
N PHE A 44 7.10 -21.69 35.11
CA PHE A 44 5.86 -21.05 35.55
C PHE A 44 5.47 -21.55 36.95
N GLU A 45 5.15 -20.62 37.84
CA GLU A 45 4.55 -20.91 39.15
C GLU A 45 3.02 -20.84 39.02
N GLY A 46 2.31 -21.83 39.57
CA GLY A 46 0.85 -21.90 39.59
C GLY A 46 0.21 -22.49 38.32
N ASN A 47 -1.03 -22.05 38.02
CA ASN A 47 -1.80 -22.47 36.84
C ASN A 47 -1.52 -21.62 35.59
N ALA A 48 -0.51 -20.74 35.63
CA ALA A 48 -0.16 -19.90 34.50
C ALA A 48 0.53 -20.73 33.41
N THR A 49 0.16 -20.48 32.17
CA THR A 49 0.71 -21.12 30.98
C THR A 49 1.30 -20.08 30.04
N CYS A 50 2.11 -20.50 29.06
CA CYS A 50 2.64 -19.57 28.07
C CYS A 50 1.52 -18.84 27.29
N TYR A 51 0.36 -19.48 27.09
CA TYR A 51 -0.79 -18.90 26.38
C TYR A 51 -1.38 -17.66 27.06
N ASP A 52 -1.17 -17.50 28.36
CA ASP A 52 -1.63 -16.31 29.10
C ASP A 52 -0.81 -15.05 28.77
N PHE A 53 0.34 -15.22 28.12
CA PHE A 53 1.27 -14.13 27.77
C PHE A 53 1.42 -13.92 26.26
N LEU A 54 0.94 -14.85 25.45
CA LEU A 54 1.05 -14.76 24.00
C LEU A 54 0.05 -13.74 23.45
N PRO A 55 0.46 -12.82 22.57
CA PRO A 55 -0.45 -11.81 22.02
C PRO A 55 -1.47 -12.41 21.04
N TYR A 56 -1.20 -13.60 20.49
CA TYR A 56 -2.13 -14.31 19.61
C TYR A 56 -2.11 -15.82 19.90
N PHE A 57 -3.25 -16.48 19.71
CA PHE A 57 -3.34 -17.93 19.82
C PHE A 57 -2.71 -18.61 18.60
N PHE A 58 -1.76 -19.51 18.83
CA PHE A 58 -1.22 -20.41 17.82
C PHE A 58 -0.76 -21.70 18.47
N LEU A 59 -0.68 -22.78 17.69
CA LEU A 59 -0.16 -24.05 18.19
C LEU A 59 1.37 -23.96 18.32
N ILE A 60 1.89 -24.03 19.54
CA ILE A 60 3.33 -24.06 19.80
C ILE A 60 3.86 -25.47 19.48
N PRO A 61 4.76 -25.64 18.50
CA PRO A 61 5.21 -26.97 18.06
C PRO A 61 6.32 -27.56 18.93
N PHE A 62 6.59 -26.98 20.10
CA PHE A 62 7.66 -27.37 21.02
C PHE A 62 7.26 -27.08 22.47
N ASP A 63 8.03 -27.63 23.41
CA ASP A 63 7.79 -27.44 24.85
C ASP A 63 7.87 -25.96 25.26
N SER A 64 6.79 -25.47 25.86
CA SER A 64 6.61 -24.11 26.34
C SER A 64 6.30 -24.03 27.83
N GLU A 65 6.54 -25.09 28.60
CA GLU A 65 6.30 -25.11 30.06
C GLU A 65 7.34 -24.31 30.86
N SER A 66 8.49 -24.01 30.25
CA SER A 66 9.52 -23.15 30.84
C SER A 66 9.43 -21.70 30.35
N THR A 67 9.89 -20.75 31.15
CA THR A 67 9.96 -19.33 30.75
C THR A 67 10.83 -19.15 29.50
N ARG A 68 11.89 -19.95 29.35
CA ARG A 68 12.72 -19.97 28.14
C ARG A 68 11.96 -20.52 26.93
N GLY A 69 11.21 -21.60 27.10
CA GLY A 69 10.34 -22.15 26.07
C GLY A 69 9.31 -21.13 25.58
N CYS A 70 8.69 -20.39 26.50
CA CYS A 70 7.75 -19.33 26.14
C CYS A 70 8.40 -18.14 25.42
N LYS A 71 9.61 -17.73 25.80
CA LYS A 71 10.38 -16.74 25.04
C LYS A 71 10.69 -17.20 23.62
N ASN A 72 11.03 -18.48 23.44
CA ASN A 72 11.21 -19.05 22.11
C ASN A 72 9.90 -19.07 21.31
N ALA A 73 8.75 -19.31 21.97
CA ALA A 73 7.43 -19.24 21.34
C ALA A 73 7.10 -17.84 20.83
N LEU A 74 7.40 -16.79 21.61
CA LEU A 74 7.27 -15.40 21.17
C LEU A 74 8.15 -15.08 19.95
N ILE A 75 9.42 -15.51 19.95
CA ILE A 75 10.31 -15.32 18.79
C ILE A 75 9.77 -16.04 17.56
N PHE A 76 9.28 -17.27 17.72
CA PHE A 76 8.71 -18.05 16.62
C PHE A 76 7.46 -17.37 16.04
N MET A 77 6.61 -16.81 16.89
CA MET A 77 5.46 -16.01 16.49
C MET A 77 5.88 -14.78 15.68
N ASP A 78 6.89 -14.03 16.12
CA ASP A 78 7.38 -12.85 15.39
C ASP A 78 7.93 -13.19 14.02
N LEU A 79 8.60 -14.34 13.88
CA LEU A 79 9.06 -14.82 12.58
C LEU A 79 7.87 -15.07 11.65
N GLY A 80 6.81 -15.72 12.15
CA GLY A 80 5.57 -15.93 11.39
C GLY A 80 4.90 -14.62 10.99
N LEU A 81 4.78 -13.68 11.94
CA LEU A 81 4.25 -12.34 11.70
C LEU A 81 5.10 -11.57 10.68
N GLY A 82 6.43 -11.67 10.77
CA GLY A 82 7.35 -11.02 9.86
C GLY A 82 7.18 -11.52 8.42
N VAL A 83 7.03 -12.83 8.23
CA VAL A 83 6.78 -13.42 6.89
C VAL A 83 5.43 -12.98 6.33
N LEU A 84 4.36 -13.12 7.10
CA LEU A 84 3.00 -12.74 6.66
C LEU A 84 2.88 -11.23 6.41
N GLY A 85 3.41 -10.41 7.33
CA GLY A 85 3.44 -8.96 7.20
C GLY A 85 4.23 -8.52 5.98
N SER A 86 5.39 -9.12 5.71
CA SER A 86 6.19 -8.83 4.51
C SER A 86 5.46 -9.21 3.22
N TYR A 87 4.72 -10.33 3.23
CA TYR A 87 3.91 -10.76 2.08
C TYR A 87 2.80 -9.74 1.79
N VAL A 88 2.03 -9.34 2.80
CA VAL A 88 0.96 -8.33 2.65
C VAL A 88 1.54 -6.99 2.18
N ALA A 89 2.61 -6.52 2.82
CA ALA A 89 3.27 -5.26 2.46
C ALA A 89 3.80 -5.28 1.01
N SER A 90 4.29 -6.43 0.54
CA SER A 90 4.75 -6.61 -0.84
C SER A 90 3.60 -6.53 -1.83
N CYS A 91 2.46 -7.16 -1.53
CA CYS A 91 1.25 -7.09 -2.35
C CYS A 91 0.70 -5.66 -2.45
N ASP A 92 0.60 -4.95 -1.32
CA ASP A 92 0.17 -3.54 -1.29
C ASP A 92 1.12 -2.64 -2.06
N THR A 93 2.43 -2.87 -1.91
CA THR A 93 3.46 -2.13 -2.63
C THR A 93 3.36 -2.37 -4.14
N LEU A 94 3.18 -3.62 -4.58
CA LEU A 94 2.99 -3.97 -5.99
C LEU A 94 1.76 -3.25 -6.56
N PHE A 95 0.63 -3.32 -5.86
CA PHE A 95 -0.59 -2.62 -6.25
C PHE A 95 -0.34 -1.12 -6.43
N CYS A 96 0.27 -0.47 -5.44
CA CYS A 96 0.55 0.96 -5.49
C CYS A 96 1.52 1.34 -6.63
N ILE A 97 2.54 0.52 -6.89
CA ILE A 97 3.47 0.73 -8.02
C ILE A 97 2.72 0.67 -9.35
N LEU A 98 1.82 -0.31 -9.53
CA LEU A 98 0.99 -0.41 -10.73
C LEU A 98 0.12 0.83 -10.91
N LEU A 99 -0.53 1.31 -9.84
CA LEU A 99 -1.36 2.51 -9.89
C LEU A 99 -0.56 3.78 -10.22
N VAL A 100 0.64 3.94 -9.63
CA VAL A 100 1.54 5.07 -9.91
C VAL A 100 2.06 5.01 -11.35
N SER A 101 2.39 3.83 -11.84
CA SER A 101 2.79 3.61 -13.24
C SER A 101 1.66 4.00 -14.18
N MET A 102 0.44 3.54 -13.92
CA MET A 102 -0.76 3.88 -14.69
C MET A 102 -1.01 5.39 -14.71
N LYS A 103 -1.02 6.04 -13.54
CA LYS A 103 -1.14 7.51 -13.41
C LYS A 103 -0.07 8.25 -14.22
N THR A 104 1.16 7.77 -14.19
CA THR A 104 2.27 8.39 -14.91
C THR A 104 2.08 8.28 -16.42
N ASN A 105 1.67 7.12 -16.94
CA ASN A 105 1.40 6.94 -18.36
C ASN A 105 0.20 7.79 -18.83
N LEU A 106 -0.86 7.88 -18.04
CA LEU A 106 -2.00 8.76 -18.32
C LEU A 106 -1.57 10.24 -18.41
N LYS A 107 -0.72 10.71 -17.49
CA LYS A 107 -0.19 12.09 -17.53
C LYS A 107 0.69 12.34 -18.75
N ILE A 108 1.57 11.39 -19.10
CA ILE A 108 2.42 11.50 -20.31
C ILE A 108 1.53 11.58 -21.55
N LEU A 109 0.48 10.76 -21.61
CA LEU A 109 -0.46 10.76 -22.72
C LEU A 109 -1.25 12.08 -22.81
N SER A 110 -1.75 12.60 -21.68
CA SER A 110 -2.44 13.90 -21.63
C SER A 110 -1.54 15.02 -22.18
N GLU A 111 -0.29 15.10 -21.73
CA GLU A 111 0.67 16.10 -22.24
C GLU A 111 1.06 15.86 -23.70
N ALA A 112 1.16 14.59 -24.13
CA ALA A 112 1.41 14.25 -25.53
C ALA A 112 0.27 14.72 -26.45
N THR A 113 -0.98 14.53 -26.03
CA THR A 113 -2.17 15.01 -26.74
C THR A 113 -2.22 16.53 -26.75
N ARG A 114 -1.93 17.20 -25.61
CA ARG A 114 -1.91 18.67 -25.52
C ARG A 114 -0.84 19.30 -26.41
N SER A 115 0.34 18.67 -26.51
CA SER A 115 1.47 19.15 -27.30
C SER A 115 1.52 18.61 -28.73
N ILE A 116 0.49 17.89 -29.18
CA ILE A 116 0.52 17.13 -30.44
C ILE A 116 0.81 18.03 -31.65
N ARG A 117 0.19 19.20 -31.74
CA ARG A 117 0.41 20.17 -32.83
C ARG A 117 1.87 20.61 -32.91
N ASN A 118 2.42 21.08 -31.79
CA ASN A 118 3.82 21.52 -31.73
C ASN A 118 4.79 20.39 -32.06
N ARG A 119 4.52 19.17 -31.61
CA ARG A 119 5.35 17.99 -31.92
C ARG A 119 5.30 17.63 -33.40
N THR A 120 4.12 17.72 -34.03
CA THR A 120 3.96 17.47 -35.47
C THR A 120 4.69 18.54 -36.30
N LEU A 121 4.63 19.82 -35.91
CA LEU A 121 5.37 20.90 -36.58
C LEU A 121 6.88 20.63 -36.59
N VAL A 122 7.46 20.34 -35.41
CA VAL A 122 8.89 20.04 -35.28
C VAL A 122 9.26 18.79 -36.10
N LYS A 123 8.43 17.76 -36.08
CA LYS A 123 8.67 16.50 -36.81
C LYS A 123 8.65 16.69 -38.33
N MET A 124 7.87 17.65 -38.83
CA MET A 124 7.81 17.99 -40.26
C MET A 124 8.87 19.03 -40.67
N GLY A 125 9.69 19.53 -39.74
CA GLY A 125 10.67 20.59 -40.02
C GLY A 125 10.02 21.95 -40.33
N LEU A 126 8.80 22.17 -39.86
CA LEU A 126 8.07 23.43 -40.06
C LEU A 126 8.47 24.48 -39.00
N PRO A 127 8.39 25.78 -39.31
CA PRO A 127 8.65 26.86 -38.36
C PRO A 127 7.72 26.78 -37.14
N VAL A 128 8.20 27.18 -35.95
CA VAL A 128 7.39 27.19 -34.72
C VAL A 128 6.22 28.18 -34.80
N ASP A 129 6.39 29.24 -35.60
CA ASP A 129 5.42 30.27 -35.91
C ASP A 129 4.52 29.94 -37.12
N PHE A 130 4.60 28.70 -37.65
CA PHE A 130 3.74 28.23 -38.72
C PHE A 130 2.26 28.26 -38.27
N LYS A 131 1.51 29.23 -38.79
CA LYS A 131 0.09 29.38 -38.54
C LYS A 131 -0.69 28.96 -39.77
N VAL A 132 -1.45 27.89 -39.63
CA VAL A 132 -2.46 27.49 -40.59
C VAL A 132 -3.82 27.89 -40.03
N LEU A 133 -4.63 28.58 -40.84
CA LEU A 133 -5.97 29.01 -40.43
C LEU A 133 -6.95 27.82 -40.38
N ARG A 134 -6.83 26.88 -41.34
CA ARG A 134 -7.60 25.63 -41.38
C ARG A 134 -6.69 24.47 -41.72
N ASP A 135 -6.73 23.39 -40.93
CA ASP A 135 -5.85 22.23 -41.13
C ASP A 135 -5.95 21.65 -42.57
N GLU A 136 -7.12 21.79 -43.20
CA GLU A 136 -7.43 21.45 -44.60
C GLU A 136 -6.53 22.16 -45.64
N ASP A 137 -6.02 23.35 -45.32
CA ASP A 137 -5.17 24.14 -46.21
C ASP A 137 -3.77 23.49 -46.38
N PHE A 138 -3.41 22.56 -45.50
CA PHE A 138 -2.13 21.84 -45.56
C PHE A 138 -2.33 20.33 -45.30
N PRO A 139 -2.77 19.56 -46.32
CA PRO A 139 -3.20 18.16 -46.17
C PRO A 139 -2.14 17.24 -45.55
N GLN A 140 -0.86 17.51 -45.85
CA GLN A 140 0.25 16.71 -45.31
C GLN A 140 0.40 16.87 -43.78
N TYR A 141 0.14 18.08 -43.26
CA TYR A 141 0.20 18.37 -41.83
C TYR A 141 -1.01 17.78 -41.11
N GLU A 142 -2.20 17.92 -41.70
CA GLU A 142 -3.41 17.28 -41.20
C GLU A 142 -3.24 15.76 -41.12
N GLN A 143 -2.73 15.11 -42.17
CA GLN A 143 -2.46 13.68 -42.17
C GLN A 143 -1.44 13.26 -41.10
N ALA A 144 -0.39 14.05 -40.90
CA ALA A 144 0.61 13.82 -39.86
C ALA A 144 0.00 13.97 -38.45
N LEU A 145 -0.84 14.98 -38.25
CA LEU A 145 -1.57 15.21 -36.99
C LEU A 145 -2.51 14.04 -36.68
N TYR A 146 -3.30 13.58 -37.66
CA TYR A 146 -4.17 12.41 -37.51
C TYR A 146 -3.37 11.14 -37.21
N SER A 147 -2.20 10.95 -37.83
CA SER A 147 -1.34 9.81 -37.57
C SER A 147 -0.86 9.78 -36.11
N GLU A 148 -0.41 10.92 -35.58
CA GLU A 148 0.00 11.04 -34.17
C GLU A 148 -1.19 10.90 -33.22
N LEU A 149 -2.36 11.43 -33.58
CA LEU A 149 -3.57 11.31 -32.76
C LEU A 149 -4.02 9.84 -32.69
N LYS A 150 -3.96 9.12 -33.82
CA LYS A 150 -4.25 7.68 -33.87
C LYS A 150 -3.33 6.87 -32.96
N LYS A 151 -2.04 7.23 -32.88
CA LYS A 151 -1.09 6.59 -31.95
C LYS A 151 -1.44 6.88 -30.49
N CYS A 152 -1.80 8.11 -30.17
CA CYS A 152 -2.23 8.50 -28.81
C CYS A 152 -3.49 7.73 -28.41
N ASN A 153 -4.48 7.62 -29.30
CA ASN A 153 -5.71 6.86 -29.08
C ASN A 153 -5.44 5.35 -28.89
N LEU A 154 -4.51 4.78 -29.67
CA LEU A 154 -4.12 3.39 -29.48
C LEU A 154 -3.49 3.17 -28.09
N HIS A 155 -2.61 4.07 -27.66
CA HIS A 155 -1.99 4.01 -26.34
C HIS A 155 -3.03 4.18 -25.22
N LEU A 156 -4.01 5.08 -25.39
CA LEU A 156 -5.13 5.25 -24.47
C LEU A 156 -5.93 3.94 -24.31
N ALA A 157 -6.27 3.30 -25.42
CA ALA A 157 -7.00 2.04 -25.43
C ALA A 157 -6.22 0.94 -24.70
N THR A 158 -4.90 0.86 -24.88
CA THR A 158 -4.05 -0.07 -24.13
C THR A 158 -4.07 0.23 -22.63
N LEU A 159 -3.96 1.50 -22.24
CA LEU A 159 -4.02 1.89 -20.83
C LEU A 159 -5.37 1.53 -20.20
N ILE A 160 -6.49 1.78 -20.89
CA ILE A 160 -7.82 1.42 -20.40
C ILE A 160 -7.92 -0.09 -20.14
N ARG A 161 -7.45 -0.93 -21.06
CA ARG A 161 -7.41 -2.40 -20.86
C ARG A 161 -6.56 -2.80 -19.66
N ILE A 162 -5.37 -2.22 -19.51
CA ILE A 162 -4.49 -2.49 -18.35
C ILE A 162 -5.20 -2.10 -17.05
N ASN A 163 -5.92 -0.97 -17.03
CA ASN A 163 -6.69 -0.56 -15.86
C ASN A 163 -7.81 -1.56 -15.53
N GLU A 164 -8.55 -2.03 -16.54
CA GLU A 164 -9.58 -3.07 -16.36
C GLU A 164 -8.99 -4.36 -15.80
N ASP A 165 -7.81 -4.78 -16.28
CA ASP A 165 -7.10 -5.95 -15.77
C ASP A 165 -6.64 -5.78 -14.32
N ILE A 166 -6.06 -4.63 -13.97
CA ILE A 166 -5.65 -4.30 -12.59
C ILE A 166 -6.88 -4.32 -11.68
N GLU A 167 -7.97 -3.67 -12.10
CA GLU A 167 -9.21 -3.63 -11.33
C GLU A 167 -9.79 -5.05 -11.15
N ARG A 168 -9.79 -5.88 -12.19
CA ARG A 168 -10.26 -7.27 -12.09
C ARG A 168 -9.42 -8.11 -11.12
N ILE A 169 -8.09 -7.97 -11.14
CA ILE A 169 -7.18 -8.74 -10.29
C ILE A 169 -7.30 -8.30 -8.82
N PHE A 170 -7.33 -6.98 -8.58
CA PHE A 170 -7.22 -6.44 -7.23
C PHE A 170 -8.57 -6.08 -6.57
N SER A 171 -9.68 -6.00 -7.31
CA SER A 171 -10.98 -5.61 -6.74
C SER A 171 -11.40 -6.49 -5.57
N LEU A 172 -11.37 -7.82 -5.73
CA LEU A 172 -11.73 -8.74 -4.66
C LEU A 172 -10.73 -8.69 -3.50
N VAL A 173 -9.43 -8.56 -3.80
CA VAL A 173 -8.36 -8.48 -2.79
C VAL A 173 -8.54 -7.24 -1.93
N ILE A 174 -8.73 -6.07 -2.55
CA ILE A 174 -8.95 -4.79 -1.86
C ILE A 174 -10.24 -4.81 -1.05
N LEU A 175 -11.31 -5.43 -1.59
CA LEU A 175 -12.57 -5.57 -0.85
C LEU A 175 -12.38 -6.40 0.41
N LEU A 176 -11.79 -7.60 0.27
CA LEU A 176 -11.51 -8.48 1.41
C LEU A 176 -10.62 -7.80 2.44
N GLN A 177 -9.53 -7.19 1.98
CA GLN A 177 -8.61 -6.43 2.82
C GLN A 177 -9.32 -5.29 3.55
N THR A 178 -10.16 -4.51 2.88
CA THR A 178 -10.92 -3.42 3.50
C THR A 178 -11.87 -3.94 4.57
N VAL A 179 -12.61 -5.02 4.30
CA VAL A 179 -13.51 -5.64 5.28
C VAL A 179 -12.73 -6.17 6.48
N THR A 180 -11.61 -6.85 6.25
CA THR A 180 -10.72 -7.35 7.31
C THR A 180 -10.19 -6.21 8.17
N LEU A 181 -9.75 -5.10 7.58
CA LEU A 181 -9.25 -3.94 8.32
C LEU A 181 -10.34 -3.27 9.15
N VAL A 182 -11.55 -3.12 8.60
CA VAL A 182 -12.68 -2.56 9.35
C VAL A 182 -13.06 -3.45 10.53
N PHE A 183 -13.12 -4.77 10.33
CA PHE A 183 -13.40 -5.71 11.41
C PHE A 183 -12.32 -5.69 12.48
N MET A 184 -11.04 -5.73 12.08
CA MET A 184 -9.89 -5.62 12.97
C MET A 184 -9.92 -4.33 13.79
N MET A 185 -10.20 -3.18 13.15
CA MET A 185 -10.35 -1.91 13.84
C MET A 185 -11.51 -1.95 14.85
N ALA A 186 -12.67 -2.49 14.48
CA ALA A 186 -13.81 -2.62 15.39
C ALA A 186 -13.49 -3.51 16.60
N SER A 187 -12.82 -4.64 16.39
CA SER A 187 -12.35 -5.53 17.45
C SER A 187 -11.34 -4.85 18.37
N ASN A 188 -10.36 -4.13 17.81
CA ASN A 188 -9.36 -3.43 18.60
C ASN A 188 -9.97 -2.30 19.44
N ILE A 189 -10.92 -1.54 18.88
CA ILE A 189 -11.65 -0.50 19.61
C ILE A 189 -12.47 -1.11 20.75
N PHE A 190 -13.12 -2.26 20.50
CA PHE A 190 -13.86 -2.98 21.53
C PHE A 190 -12.95 -3.44 22.67
N ILE A 191 -11.82 -4.10 22.38
CA ILE A 191 -10.87 -4.53 23.42
C ILE A 191 -10.28 -3.33 24.15
N ALA A 192 -9.90 -2.27 23.43
CA ALA A 192 -9.40 -1.04 24.02
C ALA A 192 -10.40 -0.39 24.98
N SER A 193 -11.71 -0.58 24.77
CA SER A 193 -12.74 -0.08 25.70
C SER A 193 -12.84 -0.86 27.02
N LEU A 194 -12.26 -2.06 27.08
CA LEU A 194 -12.23 -2.93 28.27
C LEU A 194 -10.94 -2.79 29.08
N LEU A 195 -9.89 -2.23 28.49
CA LEU A 195 -8.58 -2.07 29.11
C LEU A 195 -8.42 -0.69 29.75
N SER A 196 -7.55 -0.60 30.76
CA SER A 196 -7.13 0.68 31.33
C SER A 196 -6.01 1.28 30.49
N PHE A 197 -5.89 2.62 30.48
CA PHE A 197 -4.79 3.31 29.79
C PHE A 197 -3.39 2.94 30.29
N SER A 198 -3.27 2.31 31.46
CA SER A 198 -2.00 1.85 32.02
C SER A 198 -1.58 0.46 31.55
N ASP A 199 -2.48 -0.27 30.86
CA ASP A 199 -2.19 -1.62 30.40
C ASP A 199 -1.26 -1.59 29.17
N PRO A 200 -0.16 -2.36 29.16
CA PRO A 200 0.81 -2.35 28.07
C PRO A 200 0.23 -2.82 26.72
N GLU A 201 -0.89 -3.54 26.75
CA GLU A 201 -1.62 -4.00 25.57
C GLU A 201 -2.36 -2.85 24.85
N MET A 202 -2.71 -1.78 25.55
CA MET A 202 -3.41 -0.64 24.95
C MET A 202 -2.57 0.00 23.83
N TYR A 203 -1.25 0.06 23.99
CA TYR A 203 -0.34 0.63 23.00
C TYR A 203 -0.33 -0.16 21.68
N SER A 204 -0.26 -1.49 21.75
CA SER A 204 -0.25 -2.32 20.54
C SER A 204 -1.59 -2.27 19.81
N LEU A 205 -2.73 -2.13 20.52
CA LEU A 205 -4.05 -1.94 19.91
C LEU A 205 -4.16 -0.60 19.15
N ILE A 206 -3.68 0.49 19.74
CA ILE A 206 -3.67 1.82 19.11
C ILE A 206 -2.79 1.81 17.85
N GLU A 207 -1.59 1.22 17.94
CA GLU A 207 -0.69 1.10 16.79
C GLU A 207 -1.30 0.25 15.67
N ASN A 208 -1.96 -0.86 16.01
CA ASN A 208 -2.68 -1.69 15.05
C ASN A 208 -3.79 -0.91 14.33
N CYS A 209 -4.59 -0.12 15.06
CA CYS A 209 -5.61 0.75 14.47
C CYS A 209 -5.00 1.81 13.54
N LEU A 210 -3.88 2.42 13.95
CA LEU A 210 -3.18 3.41 13.12
C LEU A 210 -2.62 2.78 11.84
N ALA A 211 -2.03 1.58 11.94
CA ALA A 211 -1.53 0.83 10.79
C ALA A 211 -2.67 0.53 9.80
N ALA A 212 -3.82 0.05 10.29
CA ALA A 212 -4.99 -0.21 9.46
C ALA A 212 -5.52 1.06 8.77
N LEU A 213 -5.57 2.19 9.49
CA LEU A 213 -5.96 3.48 8.92
C LEU A 213 -5.00 3.96 7.82
N ILE A 214 -3.69 3.81 8.03
CA ILE A 214 -2.68 4.18 7.03
C ILE A 214 -2.83 3.32 5.76
N GLN A 215 -3.03 2.02 5.93
CA GLN A 215 -3.23 1.09 4.80
C GLN A 215 -4.49 1.44 4.00
N LEU A 216 -5.61 1.72 4.68
CA LEU A 216 -6.84 2.14 4.01
C LEU A 216 -6.68 3.48 3.30
N SER A 217 -6.05 4.46 3.96
CA SER A 217 -5.78 5.79 3.40
C SER A 217 -4.91 5.70 2.15
N MET A 218 -3.94 4.79 2.13
CA MET A 218 -3.06 4.53 0.98
C MET A 218 -3.87 4.06 -0.23
N SER A 219 -4.69 3.02 -0.06
CA SER A 219 -5.55 2.48 -1.11
C SER A 219 -6.49 3.54 -1.67
N CYS A 220 -7.10 4.35 -0.80
CA CYS A 220 -7.97 5.46 -1.21
C CYS A 220 -7.21 6.56 -1.96
N TYR A 221 -6.03 6.96 -1.49
CA TYR A 221 -5.24 8.04 -2.09
C TYR A 221 -4.75 7.70 -3.50
N PHE A 222 -4.25 6.47 -3.71
CA PHE A 222 -3.78 6.05 -5.03
C PHE A 222 -4.97 5.78 -5.98
N GLY A 223 -6.09 5.27 -5.46
CA GLY A 223 -7.33 5.12 -6.23
C GLY A 223 -7.87 6.47 -6.74
N SER A 224 -8.00 7.47 -5.87
CA SER A 224 -8.48 8.81 -6.25
C SER A 224 -7.54 9.48 -7.27
N SER A 225 -6.23 9.32 -7.08
CA SER A 225 -5.19 9.83 -7.96
C SER A 225 -5.31 9.37 -9.42
N ILE A 226 -5.81 8.15 -9.67
CA ILE A 226 -6.06 7.65 -11.02
C ILE A 226 -7.32 8.26 -11.60
N THR A 227 -8.39 8.34 -10.81
CA THR A 227 -9.65 8.96 -11.22
C THR A 227 -9.44 10.40 -11.64
N GLU A 228 -8.60 11.16 -10.92
CA GLU A 228 -8.20 12.52 -11.32
C GLU A 228 -7.42 12.55 -12.63
N ALA A 229 -6.45 11.63 -12.81
CA ALA A 229 -5.67 11.56 -14.04
C ALA A 229 -6.52 11.24 -15.27
N LYS A 230 -7.51 10.35 -15.13
CA LYS A 230 -8.47 10.02 -16.20
C LYS A 230 -9.30 11.23 -16.64
N LYS A 231 -9.68 12.12 -15.71
CA LYS A 231 -10.44 13.36 -16.01
C LYS A 231 -9.62 14.43 -16.75
N SER A 232 -8.30 14.31 -16.76
CA SER A 232 -7.38 15.29 -17.38
C SER A 232 -6.99 14.97 -18.82
N ILE A 233 -7.50 13.85 -19.36
CA ILE A 233 -7.39 13.45 -20.76
C ILE A 233 -8.71 13.83 -21.44
#